data_AF-A0A2M7SU38-F1
#
_entry.id   AF-A0A2M7SU38-F1
#
_cell.length_a   1.000
_cell.length_b   1.000
_cell.length_c   1.000
_cell.angle_alpha   90.00
_cell.angle_beta   90.00
_cell.angle_gamma   90.00
#
_symmetry.space_group_name_H-M   'P 1'
#
loop_
_entity.id
_entity.type
_entity.pdbx_description
1 polymer ?
#
loop_
_entity_poly.entity_id
_entity_poly.type
_entity_poly.pdbx_seq_one_letter_code
_entity_poly.pdbx_strand_id
1 'polypeptide(L)'
;MLFSHTSFIGIDPTAGRKPFTFAALDAECRLLALDGCELEEVLAFVGGQEAATVAVNAPSAPNLGLVKKKLEAQSLTPGYGSPKAGYHFGSPKSGYHYTRGADMRMAEHELRQRGILVSPTSARAESCPEWM
;
A
#
# COMPACT_ATOMS: atom_id res chain seq x y z
N MET A 1 6.21 25.10 28.68
CA MET A 1 7.65 24.79 28.56
C MET A 1 8.08 25.14 27.14
N LEU A 2 9.26 25.72 26.94
CA LEU A 2 9.55 26.60 25.79
C LEU A 2 9.93 25.89 24.48
N PHE A 3 10.01 24.56 24.42
CA PHE A 3 10.17 23.82 23.16
C PHE A 3 9.46 22.47 23.24
N SER A 4 8.17 22.41 22.95
CA SER A 4 7.57 21.14 22.53
C SER A 4 8.08 20.84 21.12
N HIS A 5 9.16 20.07 21.00
CA HIS A 5 9.61 19.62 19.69
C HIS A 5 8.57 18.64 19.15
N THR A 6 7.62 19.15 18.37
CA THR A 6 6.68 18.30 17.64
C THR A 6 7.47 17.48 16.63
N SER A 7 7.45 16.16 16.76
CA SER A 7 7.96 15.25 15.74
C SER A 7 6.90 14.97 14.68
N PHE A 8 7.31 14.85 13.44
CA PHE A 8 6.45 14.48 12.31
C PHE A 8 6.85 13.08 11.86
N ILE A 9 5.96 12.10 12.06
CA ILE A 9 6.28 10.69 11.90
C ILE A 9 5.44 10.12 10.75
N GLY A 10 6.10 9.65 9.69
CA GLY A 10 5.47 8.83 8.66
C GLY A 10 5.68 7.36 8.96
N ILE A 11 4.62 6.56 8.95
CA ILE A 11 4.64 5.11 9.13
C ILE A 11 4.11 4.46 7.85
N ASP A 12 4.88 3.55 7.28
CA ASP A 12 4.51 2.74 6.14
C ASP A 12 4.39 1.26 6.55
N PRO A 13 3.17 0.72 6.65
CA PRO A 13 2.96 -0.73 6.76
C PRO A 13 3.47 -1.42 5.48
N THR A 14 4.58 -2.14 5.60
CA THR A 14 5.18 -2.90 4.51
C THR A 14 4.85 -4.38 4.62
N ALA A 15 5.16 -5.15 3.58
CA ALA A 15 5.16 -6.61 3.66
C ALA A 15 6.58 -7.10 3.97
N GLY A 16 6.74 -8.06 4.90
CA GLY A 16 8.05 -8.64 5.19
C GLY A 16 8.22 -9.07 6.64
N ARG A 17 9.47 -9.37 7.02
CA ARG A 17 9.81 -9.81 8.38
C ARG A 17 9.58 -8.71 9.40
N LYS A 18 9.92 -7.46 9.07
CA LYS A 18 9.62 -6.24 9.83
C LYS A 18 8.51 -5.47 9.09
N PRO A 19 7.25 -5.60 9.51
CA PRO A 19 6.09 -5.18 8.72
C PRO A 19 5.83 -3.66 8.73
N PHE A 20 6.67 -2.86 9.37
CA PHE A 20 6.56 -1.42 9.37
C PHE A 20 7.89 -0.77 9.04
N THR A 21 7.85 0.36 8.34
CA THR A 21 8.96 1.30 8.22
C THR A 21 8.47 2.65 8.70
N PHE A 22 9.25 3.35 9.51
CA PHE A 22 8.89 4.71 9.91
C PHE A 22 10.03 5.68 9.67
N ALA A 23 9.67 6.93 9.41
CA ALA A 23 10.59 8.06 9.38
C ALA A 23 10.06 9.14 10.32
N ALA A 24 10.91 9.65 11.21
CA ALA A 24 10.60 10.77 12.09
C ALA A 24 11.42 11.99 11.69
N LEU A 25 10.75 13.13 11.56
CA LEU A 25 11.34 14.41 11.19
C LEU A 25 11.07 15.44 12.29
N ASP A 26 11.93 16.45 12.39
CA ASP A 26 11.61 17.68 13.13
C ASP A 26 10.91 18.73 12.24
N ALA A 27 10.62 19.89 12.83
CA ALA A 27 9.93 20.99 12.16
C ALA A 27 10.72 21.60 10.98
N GLU A 28 12.03 21.38 10.91
CA GLU A 28 12.88 21.81 9.80
C GLU A 28 13.06 20.70 8.75
N CYS A 29 12.25 19.64 8.82
CA CYS A 29 12.33 18.45 7.97
C CYS A 29 13.66 17.69 8.08
N ARG A 30 14.38 17.81 9.20
CA ARG A 30 15.61 17.05 9.43
C ARG A 30 15.25 15.66 9.96
N LEU A 31 15.95 14.64 9.46
CA LEU A 31 15.73 13.26 9.87
C LEU A 31 16.20 13.02 11.32
N LEU A 32 15.27 12.62 12.18
CA LEU A 32 15.54 12.22 13.56
C LEU A 32 15.76 10.71 13.67
N ALA A 33 14.94 9.93 12.96
CA ALA A 33 15.03 8.47 12.94
C ALA A 33 14.43 7.89 11.65
N LEU A 34 14.98 6.77 11.20
CA LEU A 34 14.48 5.96 10.10
C LEU A 34 14.81 4.50 10.38
N ASP A 35 13.79 3.65 10.51
CA ASP A 35 14.01 2.21 10.70
C ASP A 35 12.83 1.39 10.16
N GLY A 36 13.12 0.12 9.86
CA GLY A 36 12.11 -0.92 9.75
C GLY A 36 11.94 -1.61 11.11
N CYS A 37 10.71 -1.92 11.50
CA CYS A 37 10.41 -2.45 12.84
C CYS A 37 9.12 -3.28 12.90
N GLU A 38 8.94 -3.94 14.03
CA GLU A 38 7.67 -4.59 14.42
C GLU A 38 6.66 -3.55 14.94
N LEU A 39 5.39 -3.95 15.07
CA LEU A 39 4.33 -3.05 15.55
C LEU A 39 4.66 -2.48 16.94
N GLU A 40 5.12 -3.32 17.85
CA GLU A 40 5.44 -2.94 19.24
C GLU A 40 6.53 -1.88 19.30
N GLU A 41 7.53 -1.98 18.42
CA GLU A 41 8.63 -1.02 18.32
C GLU A 41 8.15 0.33 17.79
N VAL A 42 7.29 0.35 16.76
CA VAL A 42 6.64 1.60 16.28
C VAL A 42 5.83 2.24 17.39
N LEU A 43 4.99 1.45 18.08
CA LEU A 43 4.14 1.93 19.15
C LEU A 43 4.95 2.47 20.33
N ALA A 44 6.05 1.80 20.70
CA ALA A 44 6.95 2.29 21.73
C ALA A 44 7.62 3.61 21.34
N PHE A 45 8.08 3.73 20.09
CA PHE A 45 8.69 4.97 19.59
C PHE A 45 7.70 6.14 19.57
N VAL A 46 6.50 5.93 19.03
CA VAL A 46 5.43 6.95 18.97
C VAL A 46 4.94 7.30 20.37
N GLY A 47 4.74 6.31 21.24
CA GLY A 47 4.28 6.52 22.62
C GLY A 47 5.30 7.23 23.52
N GLY A 48 6.58 7.22 23.15
CA GLY A 48 7.63 7.97 23.84
C GLY A 48 7.74 9.44 23.46
N GLN A 49 6.96 9.92 22.48
CA GLN A 49 7.00 11.32 22.04
C GLN A 49 6.18 12.22 22.98
N GLU A 50 6.73 13.38 23.36
CA GLU A 50 5.98 14.39 24.14
C GLU A 50 4.84 14.98 23.30
N ALA A 51 5.09 15.24 22.00
CA ALA A 51 4.12 15.68 21.02
C ALA A 51 4.53 15.21 19.62
N ALA A 52 3.60 14.64 18.86
CA ALA A 52 3.87 14.20 17.48
C ALA A 52 2.65 14.34 16.57
N THR A 53 2.90 14.62 15.29
CA THR A 53 1.93 14.41 14.20
C THR A 53 2.31 13.13 13.47
N VAL A 54 1.41 12.16 13.42
CA VAL A 54 1.68 10.84 12.84
C VAL A 54 0.81 10.62 11.61
N ALA A 55 1.44 10.28 10.49
CA ALA A 55 0.78 9.88 9.25
C ALA A 55 1.05 8.39 9.00
N VAL A 56 -0.01 7.62 8.77
CA VAL A 56 0.09 6.18 8.45
C VAL A 56 -0.29 5.99 6.98
N ASN A 57 0.57 5.32 6.22
CA ASN A 57 0.30 4.94 4.84
C ASN A 57 -0.73 3.80 4.81
N ALA A 58 -1.99 4.17 4.94
CA ALA A 58 -3.11 3.27 5.02
C ALA A 58 -4.09 3.51 3.86
N PRO A 59 -4.64 2.46 3.22
CA PRO A 59 -5.95 2.57 2.58
C PRO A 59 -6.97 3.23 3.51
N SER A 60 -7.75 4.18 3.00
CA SER A 60 -8.86 4.80 3.75
C SER A 60 -10.19 4.03 3.62
N ALA A 61 -10.21 2.96 2.80
CA ALA A 61 -11.38 2.13 2.54
C ALA A 61 -10.98 0.83 1.81
N PRO A 62 -11.81 -0.22 1.90
CA PRO A 62 -11.68 -1.43 1.09
C PRO A 62 -11.68 -1.14 -0.42
N ASN A 63 -11.19 -2.11 -1.18
CA ASN A 63 -11.15 -2.03 -2.63
C ASN A 63 -12.56 -2.07 -3.25
N LEU A 64 -12.88 -1.09 -4.09
CA LEU A 64 -14.17 -0.97 -4.78
C LEU A 64 -14.25 -1.78 -6.10
N GLY A 65 -13.21 -2.54 -6.44
CA GLY A 65 -13.15 -3.37 -7.64
C GLY A 65 -13.00 -2.58 -8.95
N LEU A 66 -12.54 -1.32 -8.88
CA LEU A 66 -12.44 -0.44 -10.06
C LEU A 66 -11.44 -0.96 -11.09
N VAL A 67 -10.30 -1.50 -10.64
CA VAL A 67 -9.28 -2.09 -11.52
C VAL A 67 -9.85 -3.30 -12.23
N LYS A 68 -10.54 -4.19 -11.50
CA LYS A 68 -11.24 -5.34 -12.09
C LYS A 68 -12.20 -4.91 -13.19
N LYS A 69 -13.10 -3.95 -12.92
CA LYS A 69 -14.05 -3.41 -13.92
C LYS A 69 -13.33 -2.83 -15.15
N LYS A 70 -12.24 -2.08 -14.93
CA LYS A 70 -11.43 -1.50 -16.01
C LYS A 70 -10.81 -2.58 -16.89
N LEU A 71 -10.21 -3.61 -16.29
CA LEU A 71 -9.55 -4.69 -17.01
C LEU A 71 -10.56 -5.59 -17.75
N GLU A 72 -11.71 -5.87 -17.15
CA GLU A 72 -12.82 -6.59 -17.81
C GLU A 72 -13.31 -5.82 -19.04
N ALA A 73 -13.55 -4.51 -18.92
CA ALA A 73 -13.96 -3.67 -20.05
C ALA A 73 -12.92 -3.65 -21.19
N GLN A 74 -11.63 -3.57 -20.85
CA GLN A 74 -10.56 -3.64 -21.84
C GLN A 74 -10.49 -5.01 -22.52
N SER A 75 -10.70 -6.09 -21.78
CA SER A 75 -10.71 -7.47 -22.31
C SER A 75 -11.84 -7.72 -23.31
N LEU A 76 -12.96 -7.01 -23.17
CA LEU A 76 -14.09 -7.03 -24.11
C LEU A 76 -13.83 -6.21 -25.39
N THR A 77 -12.73 -5.46 -25.45
CA THR A 77 -12.35 -4.68 -26.64
C THR A 77 -11.65 -5.60 -27.66
N PRO A 78 -12.12 -5.69 -28.93
CA PRO A 78 -11.48 -6.51 -29.94
C PRO A 78 -9.99 -6.17 -30.11
N GLY A 79 -9.11 -7.15 -29.97
CA GLY A 79 -7.65 -7.01 -30.12
C GLY A 79 -6.84 -6.85 -28.82
N TYR A 80 -7.48 -6.67 -27.66
CA TYR A 80 -6.79 -6.44 -26.37
C TYR A 80 -6.14 -7.71 -25.77
N GLY A 81 -6.38 -8.89 -26.34
CA GLY A 81 -5.75 -10.17 -25.97
C GLY A 81 -4.62 -10.63 -26.92
N SER A 82 -4.17 -9.77 -27.83
CA SER A 82 -3.08 -10.11 -28.76
C SER A 82 -1.75 -10.20 -27.99
N PRO A 83 -0.84 -11.15 -28.28
CA PRO A 83 0.32 -11.50 -27.43
C PRO A 83 1.38 -10.39 -27.22
N LYS A 84 1.14 -9.18 -27.72
CA LYS A 84 2.08 -8.05 -27.69
C LYS A 84 1.79 -7.03 -26.59
N ALA A 85 0.71 -7.17 -25.82
CA ALA A 85 0.35 -6.23 -24.76
C ALA A 85 0.35 -6.89 -23.38
N GLY A 86 1.51 -6.87 -22.70
CA GLY A 86 1.59 -6.90 -21.24
C GLY A 86 1.68 -8.28 -20.57
N TYR A 87 2.84 -8.52 -19.95
CA TYR A 87 3.09 -9.41 -18.80
C TYR A 87 2.13 -10.61 -18.60
N HIS A 88 2.25 -11.64 -19.44
CA HIS A 88 1.72 -12.97 -19.12
C HIS A 88 2.71 -13.74 -18.23
N PHE A 89 2.47 -13.77 -16.92
CA PHE A 89 3.06 -14.77 -16.02
C PHE A 89 1.95 -15.67 -15.50
N GLY A 90 1.68 -16.76 -16.24
CA GLY A 90 0.67 -17.77 -15.90
C GLY A 90 0.03 -18.40 -17.14
N SER A 91 -0.01 -19.73 -17.19
CA SER A 91 -0.51 -20.50 -18.34
C SER A 91 -2.02 -20.37 -18.57
N PRO A 92 -2.49 -20.33 -19.83
CA PRO A 92 -3.89 -20.10 -20.22
C PRO A 92 -4.73 -21.39 -20.17
N LYS A 93 -4.68 -22.15 -19.06
CA LYS A 93 -5.28 -23.49 -18.99
C LYS A 93 -6.65 -23.58 -18.32
N SER A 94 -7.26 -22.47 -17.95
CA SER A 94 -8.61 -22.44 -17.38
C SER A 94 -9.38 -21.30 -18.02
N GLY A 95 -10.59 -21.56 -18.52
CA GLY A 95 -11.51 -20.55 -19.10
C GLY A 95 -11.96 -19.46 -18.13
N TYR A 96 -11.32 -19.35 -16.96
CA TYR A 96 -11.40 -18.24 -16.05
C TYR A 96 -10.14 -17.37 -16.23
N HIS A 97 -10.27 -16.28 -16.98
CA HIS A 97 -9.27 -15.22 -16.98
C HIS A 97 -9.33 -14.51 -15.62
N TYR A 98 -8.67 -15.04 -14.61
CA TYR A 98 -8.30 -14.25 -13.44
C TYR A 98 -7.28 -13.22 -13.94
N THR A 99 -7.74 -12.00 -14.19
CA THR A 99 -6.83 -10.93 -14.59
C THR A 99 -5.91 -10.65 -13.40
N ARG A 100 -4.69 -11.18 -13.45
CA ARG A 100 -3.72 -11.04 -12.37
C ARG A 100 -3.50 -9.55 -12.12
N GLY A 101 -3.76 -9.09 -10.90
CA GLY A 101 -3.75 -7.66 -10.56
C GLY A 101 -5.09 -6.93 -10.64
N ALA A 102 -6.21 -7.64 -10.86
CA ALA A 102 -7.56 -7.08 -10.79
C ALA A 102 -8.01 -6.73 -9.37
N ASP A 103 -7.56 -7.50 -8.38
CA ASP A 103 -7.92 -7.34 -6.98
C ASP A 103 -7.08 -6.24 -6.31
N MET A 104 -7.03 -5.06 -6.92
CA MET A 104 -6.28 -3.89 -6.43
C MET A 104 -7.15 -2.63 -6.45
N ARG A 105 -6.84 -1.69 -5.57
CA ARG A 105 -7.30 -0.31 -5.73
C ARG A 105 -6.61 0.34 -6.93
N MET A 106 -7.20 1.41 -7.47
CA MET A 106 -6.59 2.16 -8.59
C MET A 106 -5.17 2.64 -8.27
N ALA A 107 -4.97 3.21 -7.08
CA ALA A 107 -3.65 3.67 -6.63
C ALA A 107 -2.62 2.53 -6.60
N GLU A 108 -2.98 1.36 -6.07
CA GLU A 108 -2.08 0.19 -6.01
C GLU A 108 -1.71 -0.34 -7.39
N HIS A 109 -2.69 -0.37 -8.30
CA HIS A 109 -2.48 -0.77 -9.68
C HIS A 109 -1.53 0.18 -10.39
N GLU A 110 -1.70 1.50 -10.24
CA GLU A 110 -0.83 2.52 -10.83
C GLU A 110 0.61 2.46 -10.26
N LEU A 111 0.75 2.26 -8.95
CA LEU A 111 2.07 2.07 -8.31
C LEU A 111 2.78 0.83 -8.88
N ARG A 112 2.07 -0.30 -9.01
CA ARG A 112 2.64 -1.51 -9.60
C ARG A 112 3.01 -1.35 -11.07
N GLN A 113 2.23 -0.60 -11.85
CA GLN A 113 2.59 -0.26 -13.24
C GLN A 113 3.91 0.51 -13.35
N ARG A 114 4.29 1.24 -12.30
CA ARG A 114 5.57 1.97 -12.18
C ARG A 114 6.68 1.13 -11.52
N GLY A 115 6.45 -0.16 -11.29
CA GLY A 115 7.42 -1.06 -10.65
C GLY A 115 7.49 -0.95 -9.12
N ILE A 116 6.56 -0.22 -8.50
CA ILE A 116 6.51 -0.08 -7.04
C ILE A 116 5.65 -1.22 -6.48
N LEU A 117 6.26 -2.10 -5.69
CA LEU A 117 5.56 -3.23 -5.08
C LEU A 117 4.73 -2.76 -3.88
N VAL A 118 3.43 -3.01 -3.94
CA VAL A 118 2.48 -2.74 -2.86
C VAL A 118 1.52 -3.91 -2.69
N SER A 119 1.13 -4.21 -1.46
CA SER A 119 0.12 -5.23 -1.16
C SER A 119 -1.25 -4.78 -1.67
N PRO A 120 -2.04 -5.66 -2.28
CA PRO A 120 -3.40 -5.33 -2.69
C PRO A 120 -4.30 -5.14 -1.47
N THR A 121 -5.14 -4.10 -1.48
CA THR A 121 -6.22 -3.96 -0.49
C THR A 121 -7.40 -4.86 -0.88
N SER A 122 -7.90 -5.64 0.08
CA SER A 122 -9.07 -6.49 -0.14
C SER A 122 -10.34 -5.66 -0.39
N ALA A 123 -11.27 -6.21 -1.16
CA ALA A 123 -12.63 -5.66 -1.30
C ALA A 123 -13.54 -6.03 -0.11
N ARG A 124 -13.11 -6.99 0.72
CA ARG A 124 -13.83 -7.45 1.90
C ARG A 124 -13.22 -6.82 3.14
N ALA A 125 -14.04 -6.12 3.92
CA ALA A 125 -13.61 -5.43 5.13
C ALA A 125 -13.01 -6.41 6.15
N GLU A 126 -13.59 -7.60 6.30
CA GLU A 126 -13.11 -8.65 7.20
C GLU A 126 -11.74 -9.25 6.80
N SER A 127 -11.26 -8.97 5.60
CA SER A 127 -9.93 -9.37 5.13
C SER A 127 -8.95 -8.18 5.06
N CYS A 128 -9.39 -7.00 5.49
CA CYS A 128 -8.55 -5.83 5.67
C CYS A 128 -7.93 -5.86 7.07
N PRO A 129 -6.73 -5.30 7.27
CA PRO A 129 -6.19 -5.12 8.62
C PRO A 129 -7.13 -4.28 9.48
N GLU A 130 -7.29 -4.60 10.77
CA GLU A 130 -8.22 -3.90 11.68
C GLU A 130 -7.91 -2.41 11.87
N TRP A 131 -6.67 -1.98 11.58
CA TRP A 131 -6.27 -0.58 11.65
C TRP A 131 -6.73 0.26 10.44
N MET A 132 -7.31 -0.37 9.42
CA MET A 132 -7.98 0.29 8.29
C MET A 132 -9.41 0.66 8.65
#